data_AF-A0A7S1LU92-F1
#
_entry.id   AF-A0A7S1LU92-F1
#
_cell.length_a   1.000
_cell.length_b   1.000
_cell.length_c   1.000
_cell.angle_alpha   90.00
_cell.angle_beta   90.00
_cell.angle_gamma   90.00
#
_symmetry.space_group_name_H-M   'P 1'
#
loop_
_entity.id
_entity.type
_entity.pdbx_description
1 polymer ?
#
loop_
_entity_poly.entity_id
_entity_poly.type
_entity_poly.pdbx_seq_one_letter_code
_entity_poly.pdbx_strand_id
1 'polypeptide(L)'
;CKKYTQAGERVKAVKCLLRSGDTEKIIFFANHSRNAEIYVLAANYLQSQNWQSDAAIYKHIVTFYTKAKAFEQLAGFFDACAQLQVDEYRDYDKALTTLREAQKALDKGDADQMRKDNMRRRAEFVEQFINARSLIKPGEECPQMVDMCNDLLARADPTHMDSALVEQAVRVGDIFALLVEYNDKLGKADAAFDLMQRMQSRNIILTYFLEPTLVEKICKATGHDPVEFDKATFRPPSPNRGGGGGDDEVEDDFVEEEIV
;
A
#
# COMPACT_ATOMS: atom_id res chain seq x y z
N CYS A 1 1.58 7.61 -37.48
CA CYS A 1 0.46 6.66 -37.26
C CYS A 1 -0.20 6.21 -38.57
N LYS A 2 -0.93 7.06 -39.31
CA LYS A 2 -1.69 6.66 -40.53
C LYS A 2 -0.89 5.83 -41.56
N LYS A 3 0.35 6.22 -41.87
CA LYS A 3 1.24 5.49 -42.80
C LYS A 3 1.55 4.06 -42.32
N TYR A 4 1.81 3.85 -41.03
CA TYR A 4 2.08 2.52 -40.46
C TYR A 4 0.82 1.64 -40.39
N THR A 5 -0.34 2.23 -40.10
CA THR A 5 -1.62 1.52 -40.12
C THR A 5 -1.96 1.03 -41.54
N GLN A 6 -1.72 1.85 -42.56
CA GLN A 6 -1.93 1.51 -43.97
C GLN A 6 -0.93 0.45 -44.47
N ALA A 7 0.28 0.43 -43.92
CA ALA A 7 1.31 -0.57 -44.19
C ALA A 7 1.13 -1.90 -43.42
N GLY A 8 0.05 -2.06 -42.64
CA GLY A 8 -0.18 -3.25 -41.82
C GLY A 8 0.67 -3.34 -40.55
N GLU A 9 1.57 -2.39 -40.28
CA GLU A 9 2.46 -2.35 -39.12
C GLU A 9 1.77 -1.78 -37.87
N ARG A 10 0.75 -2.49 -37.38
CA ARG A 10 -0.13 -2.01 -36.30
C ARG A 10 0.58 -1.74 -34.97
N VAL A 11 1.63 -2.49 -34.65
CA VAL A 11 2.41 -2.30 -33.40
C VAL A 11 3.25 -1.02 -33.47
N LYS A 12 3.91 -0.74 -34.60
CA LYS A 12 4.64 0.53 -34.77
C LYS A 12 3.67 1.72 -34.78
N ALA A 13 2.47 1.53 -35.33
CA ALA A 13 1.41 2.53 -35.29
C ALA A 13 0.97 2.86 -33.85
N VAL A 14 0.74 1.85 -32.98
CA VAL A 14 0.36 2.12 -31.59
C VAL A 14 1.50 2.79 -30.82
N LYS A 15 2.76 2.35 -30.99
CA LYS A 15 3.92 3.01 -30.34
C LYS A 15 4.03 4.48 -30.73
N CYS A 16 3.70 4.85 -31.97
CA CYS A 16 3.62 6.24 -32.38
C CYS A 16 2.46 7.01 -31.73
N LEU A 17 1.29 6.37 -31.54
CA LEU A 17 0.14 6.97 -30.87
C LEU A 17 0.39 7.18 -29.38
N LEU A 18 1.05 6.24 -28.71
CA LEU A 18 1.41 6.38 -27.29
C LEU A 18 2.27 7.63 -27.05
N ARG A 19 3.20 7.92 -27.97
CA ARG A 19 4.03 9.13 -27.91
C ARG A 19 3.25 10.43 -28.12
N SER A 20 2.09 10.39 -28.78
CA SER A 20 1.26 11.59 -28.95
C SER A 20 0.38 11.89 -27.74
N GLY A 21 0.28 10.98 -26.76
CA GLY A 21 -0.51 11.19 -25.54
C GLY A 21 -2.03 11.28 -25.76
N ASP A 22 -2.52 10.92 -26.95
CA ASP A 22 -3.94 11.06 -27.32
C ASP A 22 -4.72 9.82 -26.85
N THR A 23 -5.19 9.88 -25.61
CA THR A 23 -5.84 8.77 -24.91
C THR A 23 -7.07 8.24 -25.65
N GLU A 24 -7.91 9.10 -26.21
CA GLU A 24 -9.09 8.67 -26.99
C GLU A 24 -8.69 7.91 -28.25
N LYS A 25 -7.71 8.42 -29.01
CA LYS A 25 -7.24 7.72 -30.22
C LYS A 25 -6.54 6.40 -29.87
N ILE A 26 -5.83 6.34 -28.75
CA ILE A 26 -5.20 5.10 -28.26
C ILE A 26 -6.28 4.05 -27.93
N ILE A 27 -7.30 4.43 -27.15
CA ILE A 27 -8.43 3.54 -26.80
C ILE A 27 -9.17 3.07 -28.07
N PHE A 28 -9.47 4.01 -28.98
CA PHE A 28 -10.12 3.70 -30.24
C PHE A 28 -9.28 2.72 -31.07
N PHE A 29 -7.99 2.99 -31.24
CA PHE A 29 -7.09 2.14 -32.01
C PHE A 29 -6.96 0.74 -31.41
N ALA A 30 -6.80 0.63 -30.09
CA ALA A 30 -6.70 -0.64 -29.40
C ALA A 30 -7.97 -1.49 -29.60
N ASN A 31 -9.16 -0.90 -29.42
CA ASN A 31 -10.43 -1.61 -29.63
C ASN A 31 -10.62 -2.20 -31.03
N HIS A 32 -10.11 -1.51 -32.06
CA HIS A 32 -10.22 -1.96 -33.46
C HIS A 32 -9.07 -2.88 -33.89
N SER A 33 -7.98 -2.95 -33.13
CA SER A 33 -6.78 -3.68 -33.54
C SER A 33 -6.88 -5.20 -33.35
N ARG A 34 -7.72 -5.66 -32.40
CA ARG A 34 -7.89 -7.09 -32.04
C ARG A 34 -6.55 -7.84 -31.89
N ASN A 35 -5.58 -7.22 -31.24
CA ASN A 35 -4.23 -7.73 -31.08
C ASN A 35 -3.80 -7.63 -29.62
N ALA A 36 -3.32 -8.74 -29.05
CA ALA A 36 -2.98 -8.84 -27.63
C ALA A 36 -1.86 -7.87 -27.22
N GLU A 37 -0.80 -7.75 -28.02
CA GLU A 37 0.32 -6.83 -27.75
C GLU A 37 -0.16 -5.38 -27.72
N ILE A 38 -1.05 -4.99 -28.64
CA ILE A 38 -1.62 -3.64 -28.70
C ILE A 38 -2.49 -3.37 -27.47
N TYR A 39 -3.28 -4.34 -27.03
CA TYR A 39 -4.07 -4.20 -25.80
C TYR A 39 -3.17 -4.02 -24.58
N VAL A 40 -2.10 -4.80 -24.43
CA VAL A 40 -1.14 -4.65 -23.32
C VAL A 40 -0.49 -3.27 -23.34
N LEU A 41 0.01 -2.82 -24.50
CA LEU A 41 0.63 -1.51 -24.64
C LEU A 41 -0.32 -0.35 -24.31
N ALA A 42 -1.59 -0.45 -24.74
CA ALA A 42 -2.61 0.54 -24.42
C ALA A 42 -2.94 0.54 -22.92
N ALA A 43 -3.13 -0.64 -22.30
CA ALA A 43 -3.40 -0.75 -20.88
C ALA A 43 -2.25 -0.20 -20.01
N ASN A 44 -1.00 -0.52 -20.35
CA ASN A 44 0.18 0.00 -19.65
C ASN A 44 0.24 1.54 -19.72
N TYR A 45 -0.09 2.12 -20.88
CA TYR A 45 -0.17 3.58 -21.02
C TYR A 45 -1.30 4.18 -20.18
N LEU A 46 -2.48 3.54 -20.17
CA LEU A 46 -3.62 4.03 -19.40
C LEU A 46 -3.36 4.01 -17.88
N GLN A 47 -2.50 3.12 -17.37
CA GLN A 47 -2.10 3.12 -15.96
C GLN A 47 -1.32 4.38 -15.53
N SER A 48 -0.67 5.10 -16.46
CA SER A 48 -0.01 6.37 -16.16
C SER A 48 -0.94 7.59 -16.27
N GLN A 49 -2.21 7.36 -16.64
CA GLN A 49 -3.24 8.40 -16.68
C GLN A 49 -4.00 8.46 -15.34
N ASN A 50 -4.89 9.44 -15.18
CA ASN A 50 -5.67 9.62 -13.95
C ASN A 50 -6.86 8.63 -13.85
N TRP A 51 -6.55 7.33 -13.78
CA TRP A 51 -7.55 6.27 -13.66
C TRP A 51 -8.27 6.29 -12.30
N GLN A 52 -7.70 6.94 -11.28
CA GLN A 52 -8.33 7.10 -9.96
C GLN A 52 -9.60 7.95 -10.06
N SER A 53 -9.59 8.96 -10.93
CA SER A 53 -10.72 9.90 -11.09
C SER A 53 -11.60 9.57 -12.31
N ASP A 54 -11.11 8.76 -13.25
CA ASP A 54 -11.81 8.43 -14.49
C ASP A 54 -12.15 6.92 -14.58
N ALA A 55 -13.41 6.62 -14.32
CA ALA A 55 -13.95 5.27 -14.41
C ALA A 55 -13.89 4.66 -15.82
N ALA A 56 -13.87 5.47 -16.87
CA ALA A 56 -13.73 4.98 -18.24
C ALA A 56 -12.31 4.45 -18.49
N ILE A 57 -11.28 5.16 -18.00
CA ILE A 57 -9.88 4.70 -18.07
C ILE A 57 -9.73 3.38 -17.30
N TYR A 58 -10.23 3.31 -16.07
CA TYR A 58 -10.21 2.09 -15.26
C TYR A 58 -10.82 0.89 -16.03
N LYS A 59 -12.03 1.08 -16.58
CA LYS A 59 -12.73 0.03 -17.33
C LYS A 59 -11.94 -0.41 -18.57
N HIS A 60 -11.27 0.52 -19.25
CA HIS A 60 -10.45 0.20 -20.42
C HIS A 60 -9.20 -0.58 -20.06
N ILE A 61 -8.52 -0.27 -18.95
CA ILE A 61 -7.37 -1.05 -18.45
C ILE A 61 -7.77 -2.51 -18.23
N VAL A 62 -8.83 -2.73 -17.43
CA VAL A 62 -9.35 -4.06 -17.14
C VAL A 62 -9.75 -4.80 -18.42
N THR A 63 -10.47 -4.12 -19.32
CA THR A 63 -10.91 -4.69 -20.60
C THR A 63 -9.73 -5.11 -21.47
N PHE A 64 -8.71 -4.26 -21.60
CA PHE A 64 -7.58 -4.52 -22.49
C PHE A 64 -6.70 -5.65 -21.97
N TYR A 65 -6.34 -5.68 -20.68
CA TYR A 65 -5.61 -6.84 -20.15
C TYR A 65 -6.40 -8.14 -20.25
N THR A 66 -7.71 -8.09 -20.00
CA THR A 66 -8.58 -9.27 -20.13
C THR A 66 -8.60 -9.79 -21.57
N LYS A 67 -8.78 -8.91 -22.57
CA LYS A 67 -8.76 -9.28 -24.00
C LYS A 67 -7.40 -9.80 -24.46
N ALA A 68 -6.31 -9.34 -23.84
CA ALA A 68 -4.96 -9.81 -24.11
C ALA A 68 -4.61 -11.13 -23.40
N LYS A 69 -5.44 -11.60 -22.46
CA LYS A 69 -5.10 -12.66 -21.49
C LYS A 69 -3.83 -12.34 -20.67
N ALA A 70 -3.56 -11.06 -20.48
CA ALA A 70 -2.43 -10.54 -19.71
C ALA A 70 -2.79 -10.47 -18.23
N PHE A 71 -3.05 -11.64 -17.63
CA PHE A 71 -3.66 -11.74 -16.30
C PHE A 71 -2.72 -11.34 -15.16
N GLU A 72 -1.41 -11.50 -15.33
CA GLU A 72 -0.44 -11.04 -14.33
C GLU A 72 -0.38 -9.51 -14.24
N GLN A 73 -0.45 -8.83 -15.39
CA GLN A 73 -0.52 -7.37 -15.44
C GLN A 73 -1.86 -6.87 -14.90
N LEU A 74 -2.96 -7.58 -15.19
CA LEU A 74 -4.27 -7.28 -14.60
C LEU A 74 -4.25 -7.43 -13.08
N ALA A 75 -3.65 -8.48 -12.55
CA ALA A 75 -3.50 -8.69 -11.12
C ALA A 75 -2.66 -7.58 -10.48
N GLY A 76 -1.55 -7.17 -11.11
CA GLY A 76 -0.74 -6.04 -10.65
C GLY A 76 -1.52 -4.71 -10.64
N PHE A 77 -2.40 -4.49 -11.61
CA PHE A 77 -3.27 -3.31 -11.61
C PHE A 77 -4.27 -3.35 -10.44
N PHE A 78 -4.95 -4.48 -10.22
CA PHE A 78 -5.85 -4.63 -9.07
C PHE A 78 -5.11 -4.50 -7.74
N ASP A 79 -3.89 -5.00 -7.64
CA ASP A 79 -3.05 -4.83 -6.46
C ASP A 79 -2.77 -3.34 -6.16
N ALA A 80 -2.36 -2.57 -7.17
CA ALA A 80 -2.18 -1.13 -7.03
C ALA A 80 -3.50 -0.41 -6.64
N CYS A 81 -4.64 -0.86 -7.17
CA CYS A 81 -5.95 -0.33 -6.76
C CYS A 81 -6.28 -0.66 -5.30
N ALA A 82 -5.97 -1.87 -4.82
CA ALA A 82 -6.19 -2.25 -3.44
C ALA A 82 -5.29 -1.44 -2.48
N GLN A 83 -4.02 -1.25 -2.83
CA GLN A 83 -3.10 -0.41 -2.06
C GLN A 83 -3.60 1.03 -1.95
N LEU A 84 -4.13 1.60 -3.04
CA LEU A 84 -4.77 2.93 -3.01
C LEU A 84 -5.97 2.97 -2.05
N GLN A 85 -6.80 1.92 -2.00
CA GLN A 85 -7.91 1.84 -1.04
C GLN A 85 -7.44 1.85 0.41
N VAL A 86 -6.31 1.18 0.70
CA VAL A 86 -5.71 1.15 2.04
C VAL A 86 -5.09 2.50 2.42
N ASP A 87 -4.27 3.06 1.54
CA ASP A 87 -3.44 4.22 1.86
C ASP A 87 -4.22 5.54 1.85
N GLU A 88 -5.00 5.77 0.81
CA GLU A 88 -5.71 7.05 0.61
C GLU A 88 -7.12 7.05 1.21
N TYR A 89 -7.86 5.96 1.03
CA TYR A 89 -9.29 5.91 1.41
C TYR A 89 -9.55 5.20 2.74
N ARG A 90 -8.58 4.45 3.26
CA ARG A 90 -8.73 3.53 4.41
C ARG A 90 -9.98 2.63 4.31
N ASP A 91 -10.34 2.27 3.08
CA ASP A 91 -11.52 1.46 2.76
C ASP A 91 -11.09 -0.01 2.59
N TYR A 92 -10.93 -0.68 3.73
CA TYR A 92 -10.47 -2.07 3.78
C TYR A 92 -11.45 -3.05 3.12
N ASP A 93 -12.76 -2.79 3.17
CA ASP A 93 -13.77 -3.63 2.53
C ASP A 93 -13.62 -3.62 1.00
N LYS A 94 -13.40 -2.43 0.41
CA LYS A 94 -13.06 -2.33 -1.01
C LYS A 94 -11.70 -2.93 -1.31
N ALA A 95 -10.69 -2.69 -0.47
CA ALA A 95 -9.36 -3.28 -0.64
C ALA A 95 -9.43 -4.82 -0.70
N LEU A 96 -10.16 -5.46 0.21
CA LEU A 96 -10.37 -6.91 0.22
C LEU A 96 -11.07 -7.40 -1.05
N THR A 97 -12.11 -6.68 -1.48
CA THR A 97 -12.85 -7.02 -2.71
C THR A 97 -11.92 -6.95 -3.93
N THR A 98 -11.11 -5.91 -4.04
CA THR A 98 -10.15 -5.72 -5.14
C THR A 98 -8.99 -6.74 -5.07
N LEU A 99 -8.48 -7.09 -3.89
CA LEU A 99 -7.49 -8.17 -3.73
C LEU A 99 -8.04 -9.51 -4.20
N ARG A 100 -9.33 -9.80 -3.94
CA ARG A 100 -10.00 -11.00 -4.46
C ARG A 100 -10.13 -10.97 -5.99
N GLU A 101 -10.24 -9.79 -6.63
CA GLU A 101 -10.16 -9.67 -8.09
C GLU A 101 -8.75 -9.92 -8.62
N ALA A 102 -7.71 -9.44 -7.91
CA ALA A 102 -6.32 -9.74 -8.23
C ALA A 102 -6.04 -11.24 -8.16
N GLN A 103 -6.49 -11.93 -7.11
CA GLN A 103 -6.37 -13.39 -6.97
C GLN A 103 -7.04 -14.13 -8.14
N LYS A 104 -8.29 -13.77 -8.48
CA LYS A 104 -9.01 -14.35 -9.63
C LYS A 104 -8.27 -14.15 -10.95
N ALA A 105 -7.56 -13.04 -11.11
CA ALA A 105 -6.71 -12.81 -12.28
C ALA A 105 -5.49 -13.73 -12.24
N LEU A 106 -4.76 -13.81 -11.12
CA LEU A 106 -3.61 -14.71 -10.97
C LEU A 106 -3.98 -16.18 -11.20
N ASP A 107 -5.13 -16.64 -10.72
CA ASP A 107 -5.60 -18.02 -10.90
C ASP A 107 -5.87 -18.37 -12.38
N LYS A 108 -6.20 -17.37 -13.21
CA LYS A 108 -6.37 -17.53 -14.66
C LYS A 108 -5.06 -17.42 -15.43
N GLY A 109 -4.01 -16.89 -14.81
CA GLY A 109 -2.69 -16.74 -15.39
C GLY A 109 -1.70 -17.80 -14.92
N ASP A 110 -0.48 -17.69 -15.43
CA ASP A 110 0.60 -18.63 -15.18
C ASP A 110 1.55 -18.14 -14.07
N ALA A 111 1.09 -17.23 -13.21
CA ALA A 111 1.85 -16.76 -12.05
C ALA A 111 2.25 -17.92 -11.14
N ASP A 112 3.46 -17.83 -10.59
CA ASP A 112 3.98 -18.83 -9.66
C ASP A 112 3.15 -18.92 -8.37
N GLN A 113 3.33 -20.03 -7.65
CA GLN A 113 2.59 -20.30 -6.43
C GLN A 113 2.89 -19.28 -5.33
N MET A 114 4.14 -18.80 -5.24
CA MET A 114 4.55 -17.83 -4.23
C MET A 114 3.79 -16.51 -4.38
N ARG A 115 3.64 -16.01 -5.61
CA ARG A 115 2.88 -14.80 -5.91
C ARG A 115 1.40 -14.96 -5.59
N LYS A 116 0.82 -16.12 -5.91
CA LYS A 116 -0.57 -16.46 -5.55
C LYS A 116 -0.77 -16.51 -4.04
N ASP A 117 0.18 -17.12 -3.32
CA ASP A 117 0.14 -17.24 -1.86
C ASP A 117 0.32 -15.90 -1.17
N ASN A 118 1.24 -15.05 -1.64
CA ASN A 118 1.41 -13.70 -1.11
C ASN A 118 0.14 -12.85 -1.27
N MET A 119 -0.52 -12.93 -2.43
CA MET A 119 -1.79 -12.23 -2.67
C MET A 119 -2.93 -12.77 -1.79
N ARG A 120 -2.92 -14.09 -1.50
CA ARG A 120 -3.86 -14.73 -0.58
C ARG A 120 -3.66 -14.24 0.85
N ARG A 121 -2.42 -14.31 1.36
CA ARG A 121 -2.05 -13.85 2.71
C ARG A 121 -2.39 -12.38 2.94
N ARG A 122 -2.12 -11.52 1.96
CA ARG A 122 -2.52 -10.10 2.06
C ARG A 122 -4.01 -9.93 2.24
N ALA A 123 -4.83 -10.64 1.46
CA ALA A 123 -6.29 -10.60 1.64
C ALA A 123 -6.72 -11.13 3.02
N GLU A 124 -6.07 -12.18 3.53
CA GLU A 124 -6.34 -12.72 4.87
C GLU A 124 -6.05 -11.69 5.97
N PHE A 125 -4.97 -10.91 5.87
CA PHE A 125 -4.67 -9.84 6.83
C PHE A 125 -5.68 -8.69 6.77
N VAL A 126 -6.12 -8.29 5.57
CA VAL A 126 -7.20 -7.29 5.44
C VAL A 126 -8.49 -7.81 6.06
N GLU A 127 -8.85 -9.06 5.77
CA GLU A 127 -10.05 -9.71 6.30
C GLU A 127 -10.00 -9.86 7.84
N GLN A 128 -8.84 -10.20 8.40
CA GLN A 128 -8.62 -10.22 9.84
C GLN A 128 -8.87 -8.85 10.47
N PHE A 129 -8.37 -7.76 9.86
CA PHE A 129 -8.61 -6.41 10.38
C PHE A 129 -10.08 -5.97 10.29
N ILE A 130 -10.76 -6.29 9.17
CA ILE A 130 -12.20 -6.04 9.03
C ILE A 130 -13.00 -6.79 10.10
N ASN A 131 -12.68 -8.07 10.31
CA ASN A 131 -13.32 -8.89 11.32
C ASN A 131 -13.06 -8.37 12.73
N ALA A 132 -11.85 -7.89 13.04
CA ALA A 132 -11.56 -7.24 14.32
C ALA A 132 -12.47 -6.02 14.53
N ARG A 133 -12.62 -5.15 13.52
CA ARG A 133 -13.51 -3.98 13.58
C ARG A 133 -14.98 -4.34 13.81
N SER A 134 -15.47 -5.42 13.19
CA SER A 134 -16.88 -5.82 13.29
C SER A 134 -17.26 -6.45 14.63
N LEU A 135 -16.28 -6.93 15.40
CA LEU A 135 -16.50 -7.50 16.74
C LEU A 135 -16.69 -6.46 17.84
N ILE A 136 -16.36 -5.18 17.58
CA ILE A 136 -16.44 -4.13 18.59
C ILE A 136 -17.90 -3.80 18.89
N LYS A 137 -18.30 -4.04 20.15
CA LYS A 137 -19.59 -3.62 20.69
C LYS A 137 -19.38 -2.55 21.77
N PRO A 138 -20.22 -1.50 21.82
CA PRO A 138 -20.10 -0.47 22.83
C PRO A 138 -20.21 -1.04 24.26
N GLY A 139 -19.21 -0.76 25.10
CA GLY A 139 -19.23 -1.13 26.53
C GLY A 139 -18.91 -2.60 26.84
N GLU A 140 -18.57 -3.43 25.84
CA GLU A 140 -18.23 -4.83 26.04
C GLU A 140 -16.73 -5.10 25.80
N GLU A 141 -16.13 -5.88 26.70
CA GLU A 141 -14.79 -6.42 26.48
C GLU A 141 -14.83 -7.51 25.40
N CYS A 142 -13.90 -7.45 24.45
CA CYS A 142 -13.76 -8.38 23.34
C CYS A 142 -12.29 -8.77 23.20
N PRO A 143 -11.81 -9.72 24.03
CA PRO A 143 -10.43 -10.21 23.96
C PRO A 143 -10.07 -10.71 22.57
N GLN A 144 -11.02 -11.34 21.87
CA GLN A 144 -10.81 -11.84 20.51
C GLN A 144 -10.40 -10.73 19.53
N MET A 145 -11.03 -9.56 19.58
CA MET A 145 -10.65 -8.42 18.73
C MET A 145 -9.22 -7.96 19.04
N VAL A 146 -8.89 -7.87 20.33
CA VAL A 146 -7.55 -7.47 20.81
C VAL A 146 -6.49 -8.48 20.36
N ASP A 147 -6.78 -9.78 20.46
CA ASP A 147 -5.90 -10.86 20.01
C ASP A 147 -5.65 -10.79 18.50
N MET A 148 -6.71 -10.56 17.71
CA MET A 148 -6.60 -10.39 16.25
C MET A 148 -5.72 -9.20 15.87
N CYS A 149 -5.86 -8.07 16.57
CA CYS A 149 -5.03 -6.89 16.33
C CYS A 149 -3.58 -7.11 16.79
N ASN A 150 -3.37 -7.77 17.93
CA ASN A 150 -2.03 -8.08 18.42
C ASN A 150 -1.29 -9.08 17.52
N ASP A 151 -1.99 -10.08 16.97
CA ASP A 151 -1.42 -10.99 15.96
C ASP A 151 -0.98 -10.22 14.72
N LEU A 152 -1.80 -9.29 14.20
CA LEU A 152 -1.39 -8.41 13.09
C LEU A 152 -0.17 -7.55 13.46
N LEU A 153 -0.14 -6.95 14.65
CA LEU A 153 0.98 -6.12 15.12
C LEU A 153 2.28 -6.92 15.32
N ALA A 154 2.18 -8.19 15.70
CA ALA A 154 3.32 -9.10 15.82
C ALA A 154 3.83 -9.51 14.44
N ARG A 155 2.93 -9.78 13.49
CA ARG A 155 3.30 -10.11 12.11
C ARG A 155 3.83 -8.91 11.32
N ALA A 156 3.44 -7.70 11.70
CA ALA A 156 3.96 -6.44 11.17
C ALA A 156 5.37 -6.11 11.69
N ASP A 157 5.87 -6.80 12.72
CA ASP A 157 7.22 -6.54 13.24
C ASP A 157 8.27 -6.70 12.12
N PRO A 158 9.24 -5.78 11.97
CA PRO A 158 10.22 -5.83 10.87
C PRO A 158 11.03 -7.12 10.78
N THR A 159 11.11 -7.89 11.87
CA THR A 159 11.80 -9.18 11.90
C THR A 159 10.94 -10.36 11.44
N HIS A 160 9.63 -10.15 11.29
CA HIS A 160 8.68 -11.18 10.91
C HIS A 160 8.61 -11.37 9.39
N MET A 161 8.48 -12.62 8.93
CA MET A 161 8.48 -12.95 7.49
C MET A 161 7.31 -12.33 6.71
N ASP A 162 6.17 -12.11 7.36
CA ASP A 162 4.99 -11.51 6.75
C ASP A 162 4.95 -9.97 6.89
N SER A 163 5.97 -9.33 7.48
CA SER A 163 5.98 -7.89 7.78
C SER A 163 5.60 -7.03 6.58
N ALA A 164 6.27 -7.24 5.44
CA ALA A 164 5.99 -6.51 4.21
C ALA A 164 4.55 -6.75 3.68
N LEU A 165 4.01 -7.96 3.87
CA LEU A 165 2.65 -8.27 3.45
C LEU A 165 1.61 -7.61 4.35
N VAL A 166 1.87 -7.55 5.66
CA VAL A 166 0.99 -6.87 6.61
C VAL A 166 1.00 -5.36 6.36
N GLU A 167 2.16 -4.74 6.15
CA GLU A 167 2.27 -3.30 5.86
C GLU A 167 1.52 -2.91 4.57
N GLN A 168 1.51 -3.78 3.55
CA GLN A 168 0.73 -3.58 2.32
C GLN A 168 -0.76 -3.90 2.48
N ALA A 169 -1.14 -4.72 3.46
CA ALA A 169 -2.53 -5.09 3.70
C ALA A 169 -3.23 -4.06 4.59
N VAL A 170 -2.57 -3.66 5.68
CA VAL A 170 -3.16 -2.80 6.71
C VAL A 170 -2.10 -1.85 7.24
N ARG A 171 -2.42 -0.56 7.23
CA ARG A 171 -1.59 0.46 7.89
C ARG A 171 -1.49 0.16 9.38
N VAL A 172 -0.28 -0.09 9.85
CA VAL A 172 -0.01 -0.44 11.26
C VAL A 172 -0.58 0.61 12.23
N GLY A 173 -0.54 1.89 11.86
CA GLY A 173 -1.13 2.97 12.66
C GLY A 173 -2.64 2.87 12.82
N ASP A 174 -3.38 2.34 11.84
CA ASP A 174 -4.83 2.14 11.95
C ASP A 174 -5.17 0.96 12.88
N ILE A 175 -4.29 -0.04 13.00
CA ILE A 175 -4.44 -1.11 14.00
C ILE A 175 -4.26 -0.55 15.41
N PHE A 176 -3.24 0.29 15.62
CA PHE A 176 -3.06 0.97 16.89
C PHE A 176 -4.23 1.91 17.21
N ALA A 177 -4.69 2.70 16.23
CA ALA A 177 -5.83 3.60 16.42
C ALA A 177 -7.07 2.86 16.90
N LEU A 178 -7.38 1.72 16.28
CA LEU A 178 -8.48 0.86 16.70
C LEU A 178 -8.35 0.42 18.16
N LEU A 179 -7.15 -0.03 18.57
CA LEU A 179 -6.90 -0.47 19.94
C LEU A 179 -6.94 0.68 20.95
N VAL A 180 -6.43 1.86 20.61
CA VAL A 180 -6.44 3.05 21.48
C VAL A 180 -7.87 3.51 21.73
N GLU A 181 -8.65 3.70 20.66
CA GLU A 181 -10.07 4.07 20.76
C GLU A 181 -10.89 3.05 21.54
N TYR A 182 -10.57 1.77 21.35
CA TYR A 182 -11.22 0.69 22.06
C TYR A 182 -10.96 0.74 23.58
N ASN A 183 -9.71 0.92 24.00
CA ASN A 183 -9.35 1.02 25.41
C ASN A 183 -9.90 2.30 26.06
N ASP A 184 -9.92 3.43 25.33
CA ASP A 184 -10.55 4.67 25.81
C ASP A 184 -12.05 4.48 26.06
N LYS A 185 -12.77 3.80 25.16
CA LYS A 185 -14.21 3.48 25.33
C LYS A 185 -14.50 2.58 26.52
N LEU A 186 -13.53 1.75 26.93
CA LEU A 186 -13.61 0.93 28.14
C LEU A 186 -13.19 1.67 29.41
N GLY A 187 -12.74 2.93 29.31
CA GLY A 187 -12.21 3.70 30.43
C GLY A 187 -10.82 3.25 30.90
N LYS A 188 -10.12 2.43 30.11
CA LYS A 188 -8.77 1.94 30.39
C LYS A 188 -7.72 2.90 29.85
N ALA A 189 -7.65 4.10 30.44
CA ALA A 189 -6.77 5.18 29.97
C ALA A 189 -5.28 4.79 29.98
N ASP A 190 -4.82 4.05 31.00
CA ASP A 190 -3.43 3.58 31.09
C ASP A 190 -3.06 2.67 29.92
N ALA A 191 -3.92 1.71 29.60
CA ALA A 191 -3.68 0.80 28.47
C ALA A 191 -3.72 1.53 27.11
N ALA A 192 -4.58 2.53 26.97
CA ALA A 192 -4.62 3.38 25.78
C ALA A 192 -3.33 4.21 25.63
N PHE A 193 -2.80 4.72 26.74
CA PHE A 193 -1.55 5.48 26.76
C PHE A 193 -0.34 4.60 26.43
N ASP A 194 -0.25 3.38 26.96
CA ASP A 194 0.80 2.41 26.62
C ASP A 194 0.84 2.12 25.11
N LEU A 195 -0.34 2.02 24.48
CA LEU A 195 -0.45 1.84 23.03
C LEU A 195 0.04 3.07 22.26
N MET A 196 -0.26 4.28 22.73
CA MET A 196 0.27 5.53 22.15
C MET A 196 1.80 5.61 22.24
N GLN A 197 2.39 5.18 23.36
CA GLN A 197 3.85 5.10 23.49
C GLN A 197 4.46 4.05 22.54
N ARG A 198 3.78 2.91 22.35
CA ARG A 198 4.18 1.89 21.36
C ARG A 198 4.10 2.40 19.92
N MET A 199 3.13 3.25 19.59
CA MET A 199 3.09 3.93 18.29
C MET A 199 4.32 4.81 18.10
N GLN A 200 4.64 5.63 19.11
CA GLN A 200 5.80 6.53 19.07
C GLN A 200 7.12 5.77 18.94
N SER A 201 7.31 4.67 19.68
CA SER A 201 8.55 3.86 19.60
C SER A 201 8.74 3.17 18.26
N ARG A 202 7.65 2.96 17.51
CA ARG A 202 7.65 2.47 16.12
C ARG A 202 7.72 3.60 15.08
N ASN A 203 8.02 4.85 15.50
CA ASN A 203 8.04 6.04 14.65
C ASN A 203 6.72 6.31 13.90
N ILE A 204 5.59 5.87 14.47
CA ILE A 204 4.27 6.16 13.92
C ILE A 204 3.83 7.53 14.44
N ILE A 205 3.49 8.44 13.54
CA ILE A 205 3.05 9.80 13.87
C ILE A 205 1.57 9.74 14.30
N LEU A 206 1.31 9.92 15.59
CA LEU A 206 -0.03 9.73 16.18
C LEU A 206 -1.10 10.63 15.53
N THR A 207 -0.77 11.87 15.20
CA THR A 207 -1.71 12.85 14.63
C THR A 207 -2.25 12.47 13.26
N TYR A 208 -1.64 11.52 12.55
CA TYR A 208 -2.20 10.96 11.32
C TYR A 208 -3.26 9.88 11.55
N PHE A 209 -3.34 9.31 12.74
CA PHE A 209 -4.16 8.13 13.05
C PHE A 209 -5.17 8.35 14.18
N LEU A 210 -4.88 9.27 15.09
CA LEU A 210 -5.69 9.56 16.27
C LEU A 210 -6.19 11.00 16.24
N GLU A 211 -7.44 11.20 16.64
CA GLU A 211 -8.00 12.53 16.86
C GLU A 211 -7.23 13.29 17.96
N PRO A 212 -6.86 14.57 17.75
CA PRO A 212 -6.12 15.34 18.75
C PRO A 212 -6.83 15.39 20.11
N THR A 213 -8.16 15.45 20.09
CA THR A 213 -8.99 15.47 21.32
C THR A 213 -8.90 14.16 22.11
N LEU A 214 -8.74 13.02 21.43
CA LEU A 214 -8.57 11.71 22.06
C LEU A 214 -7.19 11.62 22.73
N VAL A 215 -6.13 12.04 22.02
CA VAL A 215 -4.76 12.11 22.55
C VAL A 215 -4.72 12.98 23.81
N GLU A 216 -5.29 14.17 23.76
CA GLU A 216 -5.36 15.07 24.92
C GLU A 216 -6.12 14.45 26.10
N LYS A 217 -7.26 13.80 25.84
CA LYS A 217 -8.08 13.16 26.87
C LYS A 217 -7.30 12.07 27.59
N ILE A 218 -6.63 11.18 26.85
CA ILE A 218 -5.85 10.08 27.42
C ILE A 218 -4.69 10.64 28.24
N CYS A 219 -3.92 11.61 27.70
CA CYS A 219 -2.80 12.21 28.42
C CYS A 219 -3.23 12.91 29.72
N LYS A 220 -4.33 13.66 29.70
CA LYS A 220 -4.89 14.31 30.91
C LYS A 220 -5.33 13.27 31.95
N ALA A 221 -5.90 12.15 31.51
CA ALA A 221 -6.34 11.08 32.41
C ALA A 221 -5.17 10.34 33.07
N THR A 222 -4.03 10.22 32.38
CA THR A 222 -2.81 9.56 32.89
C THR A 222 -1.81 10.53 33.53
N GLY A 223 -2.08 11.84 33.51
CA GLY A 223 -1.21 12.87 34.11
C GLY A 223 0.00 13.26 33.25
N HIS A 224 -0.03 12.98 31.94
CA HIS A 224 1.02 13.28 30.98
C HIS A 224 0.68 14.52 30.13
N ASP A 225 1.71 15.16 29.56
CA ASP A 225 1.55 16.31 28.67
C ASP A 225 1.36 15.83 27.20
N PRO A 226 0.27 16.21 26.51
CA PRO A 226 0.05 15.87 25.10
C PRO A 226 1.18 16.30 24.15
N VAL A 227 1.96 17.32 24.51
CA VAL A 227 3.10 17.83 23.71
C VAL A 227 4.19 16.75 23.52
N GLU A 228 4.21 15.71 24.36
CA GLU A 228 5.09 14.55 24.17
C GLU A 228 4.85 13.82 22.84
N PHE A 229 3.63 13.90 22.30
CA PHE A 229 3.22 13.25 21.05
C PHE A 229 3.10 14.19 19.85
N ASP A 230 3.12 15.51 20.10
CA ASP A 230 3.02 16.56 19.06
C ASP A 230 4.34 16.75 18.29
N LYS A 231 5.43 16.21 18.83
CA LYS A 231 6.73 16.25 18.16
C LYS A 231 6.79 15.20 17.06
N ALA A 232 6.73 15.69 15.82
CA ALA A 232 7.31 15.07 14.64
C ALA A 232 8.85 14.86 14.77
N THR A 233 9.34 14.46 15.93
CA THR A 233 10.75 14.12 16.14
C THR A 233 10.95 12.71 15.63
N PHE A 234 11.25 12.61 14.34
CA PHE A 234 12.35 11.76 13.92
C PHE A 234 13.52 12.05 14.87
N ARG A 235 13.74 11.17 15.84
CA ARG A 235 14.96 11.17 16.65
C ARG A 235 15.89 10.21 15.92
N PRO A 236 16.81 10.69 15.05
CA PRO A 236 17.82 9.80 14.52
C PRO A 236 18.54 9.14 15.72
N PRO A 237 18.94 7.86 15.61
CA PRO A 237 19.68 7.21 16.68
C PRO A 237 20.88 8.10 17.03
N SER A 238 20.94 8.51 18.31
CA SER A 238 22.05 9.31 18.80
C SER A 238 23.34 8.54 18.53
N PRO A 239 24.35 9.13 17.88
CA PRO A 239 25.63 8.46 17.74
C PRO A 239 26.16 8.26 19.16
N ASN A 240 26.47 7.00 19.46
CA ASN A 240 26.98 6.57 20.73
C ASN A 240 28.22 7.40 21.08
N ARG A 241 28.22 7.99 22.28
CA ARG A 241 29.38 8.68 22.85
C ARG A 241 30.27 7.62 23.49
N GLY A 242 31.40 7.35 22.84
CA GLY A 242 32.50 6.55 23.34
C GLY A 242 33.27 6.01 22.14
N GLY A 243 34.51 6.34 21.86
CA GLY A 243 35.55 7.01 22.62
C GLY A 243 36.87 6.50 22.06
N GLY A 244 37.74 7.40 21.60
CA GLY A 244 39.18 7.16 21.47
C GLY A 244 39.71 6.52 20.18
N GLY A 245 40.33 7.35 19.35
CA GLY A 245 41.71 7.12 18.87
C GLY A 245 41.87 6.37 17.55
N GLY A 246 42.50 7.04 16.58
CA GLY A 246 43.12 6.42 15.41
C GLY A 246 42.98 7.27 14.17
N ASP A 247 43.89 8.22 14.00
CA ASP A 247 44.18 8.85 12.71
C ASP A 247 44.57 7.75 11.71
N ASP A 248 43.97 7.76 10.52
CA ASP A 248 44.62 7.31 9.30
C ASP A 248 43.99 8.08 8.13
N GLU A 249 44.79 9.01 7.60
CA GLU A 249 44.57 9.70 6.34
C GLU A 249 44.50 8.67 5.22
N VAL A 250 43.45 8.72 4.39
CA VAL A 250 43.42 8.00 3.12
C VAL A 250 43.07 8.99 2.03
N GLU A 251 44.05 9.20 1.16
CA GLU A 251 44.06 10.13 0.03
C GLU A 251 42.98 9.80 -1.01
N ASP A 252 42.39 10.87 -1.55
CA ASP A 252 41.56 10.89 -2.76
C ASP A 252 42.39 10.43 -3.97
N ASP A 253 41.93 9.39 -4.68
CA ASP A 253 42.31 9.15 -6.07
C ASP A 253 41.03 8.98 -6.92
N PHE A 254 40.64 10.09 -7.53
CA PHE A 254 39.59 10.20 -8.52
C PHE A 254 40.20 9.86 -9.89
N VAL A 255 39.87 8.68 -10.44
CA VAL A 255 40.25 8.32 -11.83
C VAL A 255 39.00 8.43 -12.70
N GLU A 256 38.98 9.46 -13.55
CA GLU A 256 38.04 9.60 -14.66
C GLU A 256 38.37 8.53 -15.72
N GLU A 257 37.42 7.64 -16.02
CA GLU A 257 37.52 6.75 -17.18
C GLU A 257 36.82 7.36 -18.40
N GLU A 258 37.62 7.59 -19.44
CA GLU A 258 37.24 8.11 -20.75
C GLU A 258 36.37 7.10 -21.52
N ILE A 259 35.31 7.62 -22.13
CA ILE A 259 34.45 6.90 -23.07
C ILE A 259 35.19 6.74 -24.40
N VAL A 260 35.31 5.49 -24.88
CA VAL A 260 35.46 5.16 -26.31
C VAL A 260 34.37 4.19 -26.72
#